data_AF-A0A7S2V5M2-F1
#
_entry.id   AF-A0A7S2V5M2-F1
#
_cell.length_a   1.000
_cell.length_b   1.000
_cell.length_c   1.000
_cell.angle_alpha   90.00
_cell.angle_beta   90.00
_cell.angle_gamma   90.00
#
_symmetry.space_group_name_H-M   'P 1'
#
loop_
_entity.id
_entity.type
_entity.pdbx_description
1 polymer ?
#
loop_
_entity_poly.entity_id
_entity_poly.type
_entity_poly.pdbx_seq_one_letter_code
_entity_poly.pdbx_strand_id
1 'polypeptide(L)'
;MAQKLAEKMTQIIGILCIMFTLAYAHKKGYTLGVKDSIMIAHSFQGEEFGPAQKLHGATYTVDVEFMADVLESKCNWVIDIGLASEILGKVLAKYNFKNLDELFPDDNTTTEFMCKVIFDDMSAELANKFKGSLSVKLWESHKAWASYQDKL
;
A
#
# COMPACT_ATOMS: atom_id res chain seq x y z
N MET A 1 -15.56 -49.95 -13.46
CA MET A 1 -16.20 -48.62 -13.30
C MET A 1 -15.62 -47.86 -12.12
N ALA A 2 -15.51 -48.47 -10.94
CA ALA A 2 -14.95 -47.83 -9.72
C ALA A 2 -13.50 -47.31 -9.88
N GLN A 3 -12.61 -48.07 -10.55
CA GLN A 3 -11.21 -47.67 -10.71
C GLN A 3 -11.02 -46.39 -11.55
N LYS A 4 -11.77 -46.26 -12.65
CA LYS A 4 -11.77 -45.03 -13.46
C LYS A 4 -12.35 -43.81 -12.72
N LEU A 5 -13.26 -44.05 -11.77
CA LEU A 5 -13.84 -43.01 -10.93
C LEU A 5 -12.83 -42.53 -9.86
N ALA A 6 -12.08 -43.47 -9.26
CA ALA A 6 -11.02 -43.19 -8.31
C ALA A 6 -9.87 -42.39 -8.96
N GLU A 7 -9.41 -42.78 -10.15
CA GLU A 7 -8.38 -42.03 -10.90
C GLU A 7 -8.81 -40.59 -11.21
N LYS A 8 -10.06 -40.38 -11.63
CA LYS A 8 -10.63 -39.04 -11.84
C LYS A 8 -10.68 -38.22 -10.56
N MET A 9 -11.08 -38.82 -9.43
CA MET A 9 -11.08 -38.14 -8.13
C MET A 9 -9.67 -37.75 -7.69
N THR A 10 -8.68 -38.64 -7.83
CA THR A 10 -7.28 -38.34 -7.51
C THR A 10 -6.73 -37.21 -8.38
N GLN A 11 -7.07 -37.18 -9.67
CA GLN A 11 -6.65 -36.12 -10.58
C GLN A 11 -7.29 -34.77 -10.21
N ILE A 12 -8.59 -34.75 -9.86
CA ILE A 12 -9.29 -33.53 -9.42
C ILE A 12 -8.73 -33.02 -8.09
N ILE A 13 -8.49 -33.90 -7.11
CA ILE A 13 -7.88 -33.54 -5.82
C ILE A 13 -6.45 -33.02 -6.04
N GLY A 14 -5.68 -33.62 -6.94
CA GLY A 14 -4.33 -33.17 -7.30
C GLY A 14 -4.32 -31.77 -7.91
N ILE A 15 -5.24 -31.49 -8.86
CA ILE A 15 -5.39 -30.16 -9.46
C ILE A 15 -5.83 -29.13 -8.42
N LEU A 16 -6.79 -29.48 -7.56
CA LEU A 16 -7.28 -28.61 -6.50
C LEU A 16 -6.17 -28.30 -5.48
N CYS A 17 -5.34 -29.28 -5.14
CA CYS A 17 -4.21 -29.12 -4.21
C CYS A 17 -3.09 -28.24 -4.82
N ILE A 18 -2.79 -28.40 -6.12
CA ILE A 18 -1.82 -27.53 -6.83
C ILE A 18 -2.34 -26.09 -6.90
N MET A 19 -3.62 -25.89 -7.21
CA MET A 19 -4.27 -24.58 -7.21
C MET A 19 -4.26 -23.95 -5.82
N PHE A 20 -4.50 -24.74 -4.77
CA PHE A 20 -4.39 -24.29 -3.38
C PHE A 20 -2.95 -23.92 -3.01
N THR A 21 -1.95 -24.68 -3.48
CA THR A 21 -0.53 -24.40 -3.20
C THR A 21 -0.03 -23.16 -3.95
N LEU A 22 -0.54 -22.89 -5.15
CA LEU A 22 -0.24 -21.67 -5.91
C LEU A 22 -0.94 -20.44 -5.31
N ALA A 23 -2.17 -20.59 -4.79
CA ALA A 23 -2.90 -19.51 -4.12
C ALA A 23 -2.37 -19.21 -2.71
N TYR A 24 -1.73 -20.19 -2.05
CA TYR A 24 -1.23 -20.11 -0.68
C TYR A 24 0.30 -20.15 -0.58
N ALA A 25 1.00 -20.01 -1.71
CA ALA A 25 2.43 -19.73 -1.70
C ALA A 25 2.62 -18.36 -1.04
N HIS A 26 2.87 -18.36 0.27
CA HIS A 26 3.34 -17.19 1.00
C HIS A 26 4.52 -16.65 0.18
N LYS A 27 4.33 -15.49 -0.45
CA LYS A 27 5.31 -14.92 -1.36
C LYS A 27 6.61 -14.80 -0.56
N LYS A 28 7.63 -15.58 -0.93
CA LYS A 28 8.94 -15.50 -0.29
C LYS A 28 9.48 -14.10 -0.57
N GLY A 29 9.90 -13.38 0.47
CA GLY A 29 10.44 -12.03 0.35
C GLY A 29 10.66 -11.39 1.70
N TYR A 30 11.36 -10.27 1.68
CA TYR A 30 11.69 -9.44 2.83
C TYR A 30 10.89 -8.15 2.75
N THR A 31 10.41 -7.67 3.90
CA THR A 31 9.69 -6.39 4.01
C THR A 31 10.41 -5.50 5.01
N LEU A 32 10.56 -4.22 4.66
CA LEU A 32 10.99 -3.17 5.58
C LEU A 32 9.95 -2.06 5.59
N GLY A 33 9.47 -1.69 6.78
CA GLY A 33 8.49 -0.63 6.96
C GLY A 33 9.11 0.61 7.62
N VAL A 34 8.74 1.79 7.12
CA VAL A 34 8.95 3.07 7.80
C VAL A 34 7.59 3.75 8.01
N LYS A 35 7.49 4.58 9.06
CA LYS A 35 6.25 5.22 9.47
C LYS A 35 6.50 6.69 9.76
N ASP A 36 5.55 7.53 9.37
CA ASP A 36 5.49 8.95 9.73
C ASP A 36 4.02 9.39 9.79
N SER A 37 3.74 10.68 10.03
CA SER A 37 2.38 11.20 10.09
C SER A 37 2.23 12.59 9.48
N ILE A 38 1.05 12.86 8.92
CA ILE A 38 0.65 14.19 8.43
C ILE A 38 -0.71 14.59 9.00
N MET A 39 -0.93 15.89 9.13
CA MET A 39 -2.21 16.48 9.54
C MET A 39 -2.79 17.25 8.35
N ILE A 40 -4.02 16.93 7.95
CA ILE A 40 -4.69 17.54 6.79
C ILE A 40 -6.07 18.04 7.14
N ALA A 41 -6.62 18.88 6.26
CA ALA A 41 -8.05 19.17 6.18
C ALA A 41 -8.58 18.77 4.79
N HIS A 42 -9.85 18.35 4.70
CA HIS A 42 -10.55 18.09 3.44
C HIS A 42 -12.07 18.00 3.63
N SER A 43 -12.80 17.92 2.53
CA SER A 43 -14.22 17.58 2.47
C SER A 43 -14.53 16.66 1.29
N PHE A 44 -15.67 15.99 1.33
CA PHE A 44 -16.11 15.12 0.22
C PHE A 44 -17.37 15.64 -0.48
N GLN A 45 -17.42 15.44 -1.79
CA GLN A 45 -18.58 15.70 -2.64
C GLN A 45 -19.38 14.39 -2.84
N GLY A 46 -20.70 14.47 -2.69
CA GLY A 46 -21.62 13.33 -2.86
C GLY A 46 -22.40 13.01 -1.59
N GLU A 47 -23.70 12.73 -1.73
CA GLU A 47 -24.61 12.56 -0.60
C GLU A 47 -24.23 11.36 0.30
N GLU A 48 -23.70 10.29 -0.31
CA GLU A 48 -23.16 9.09 0.35
C GLU A 48 -22.11 9.37 1.45
N PHE A 49 -21.39 10.49 1.39
CA PHE A 49 -20.38 10.83 2.40
C PHE A 49 -20.97 11.42 3.68
N GLY A 50 -22.28 11.73 3.70
CA GLY A 50 -22.99 12.21 4.89
C GLY A 50 -22.25 13.36 5.60
N PRO A 51 -21.93 13.26 6.91
CA PRO A 51 -21.25 14.32 7.63
C PRO A 51 -19.86 14.71 7.08
N ALA A 52 -19.16 13.81 6.39
CA ALA A 52 -17.84 14.04 5.83
C ALA A 52 -17.86 15.00 4.62
N GLN A 53 -19.05 15.41 4.17
CA GLN A 53 -19.20 16.53 3.23
C GLN A 53 -18.81 17.89 3.82
N LYS A 54 -18.77 18.02 5.16
CA LYS A 54 -18.27 19.23 5.81
C LYS A 54 -16.74 19.21 5.83
N LEU A 55 -16.13 20.39 5.77
CA LEU A 55 -14.70 20.52 6.02
C LEU A 55 -14.36 19.94 7.40
N HIS A 56 -13.46 18.98 7.40
CA HIS A 56 -12.94 18.31 8.58
C HIS A 56 -11.45 18.02 8.36
N GLY A 57 -10.82 17.33 9.30
CA GLY A 57 -9.43 16.94 9.18
C GLY A 57 -9.17 15.53 9.67
N ALA A 58 -8.00 15.03 9.29
CA ALA A 58 -7.47 13.75 9.72
C ALA A 58 -5.99 13.89 10.07
N THR A 59 -5.55 13.11 11.05
CA THR A 59 -4.12 12.84 11.22
C THR A 59 -3.87 11.49 10.57
N TYR A 60 -3.32 11.49 9.36
CA TYR A 60 -2.88 10.26 8.72
C TYR A 60 -1.60 9.78 9.39
N THR A 61 -1.63 8.58 9.98
CA THR A 61 -0.40 7.82 10.19
C THR A 61 -0.12 7.06 8.91
N VAL A 62 1.05 7.26 8.33
CA VAL A 62 1.45 6.74 7.02
C VAL A 62 2.50 5.66 7.23
N ASP A 63 2.13 4.42 6.94
CA ASP A 63 3.06 3.29 6.85
C ASP A 63 3.47 3.11 5.39
N VAL A 64 4.78 3.05 5.13
CA VAL A 64 5.33 2.67 3.84
C VAL A 64 6.17 1.43 4.00
N GLU A 65 5.74 0.36 3.34
CA GLU A 65 6.42 -0.94 3.31
C GLU A 65 7.10 -1.14 1.96
N PHE A 66 8.39 -1.48 2.00
CA PHE A 66 9.22 -1.83 0.86
C PHE A 66 9.40 -3.34 0.86
N MET A 67 9.16 -4.00 -0.28
CA MET A 67 9.27 -5.45 -0.39
C MET A 67 10.20 -5.87 -1.52
N ALA A 68 11.09 -6.81 -1.23
CA ALA A 68 12.04 -7.37 -2.18
C ALA A 68 12.18 -8.90 -1.98
N ASP A 69 12.34 -9.65 -3.07
CA ASP A 69 12.48 -11.11 -3.01
C ASP A 69 13.85 -11.53 -2.43
N VAL A 70 14.86 -10.65 -2.57
CA VAL A 70 16.22 -10.84 -2.08
C VAL A 70 16.73 -9.56 -1.43
N LEU A 71 17.60 -9.70 -0.43
CA LEU A 71 18.29 -8.56 0.18
C LEU A 71 19.37 -8.02 -0.75
N GLU A 72 19.70 -6.73 -0.61
CA GLU A 72 20.84 -6.13 -1.30
C GLU A 72 22.13 -6.86 -0.89
N SER A 73 22.90 -7.27 -1.89
CA SER A 73 24.04 -8.18 -1.74
C SER A 73 25.19 -7.69 -0.85
N LYS A 74 25.45 -6.39 -0.80
CA LYS A 74 26.56 -5.80 -0.04
C LYS A 74 26.16 -5.50 1.40
N CYS A 75 24.95 -5.00 1.61
CA CYS A 75 24.49 -4.48 2.89
C CYS A 75 23.52 -5.40 3.63
N ASN A 76 22.95 -6.41 2.95
CA ASN A 76 22.03 -7.39 3.51
C ASN A 76 20.74 -6.76 4.11
N TRP A 77 20.15 -5.81 3.39
CA TRP A 77 18.88 -5.13 3.74
C TRP A 77 17.93 -5.01 2.53
N VAL A 78 16.68 -4.57 2.76
CA VAL A 78 15.73 -4.27 1.68
C VAL A 78 16.04 -2.92 1.05
N ILE A 79 16.15 -1.88 1.87
CA ILE A 79 16.52 -0.51 1.53
C ILE A 79 17.15 0.15 2.77
N ASP A 80 18.01 1.15 2.58
CA ASP A 80 18.52 1.98 3.67
C ASP A 80 17.36 2.73 4.36
N ILE A 81 17.27 2.60 5.70
CA ILE A 81 16.18 3.20 6.49
C ILE A 81 16.26 4.73 6.47
N GLY A 82 17.47 5.31 6.53
CA GLY A 82 17.66 6.76 6.50
C GLY A 82 17.16 7.37 5.19
N LEU A 83 17.51 6.76 4.06
CA LEU A 83 17.02 7.14 2.74
C LEU A 83 15.50 6.97 2.63
N ALA A 84 14.96 5.84 3.09
CA ALA A 84 13.52 5.57 3.05
C ALA A 84 12.73 6.62 3.86
N SER A 85 13.19 6.94 5.07
CA SER A 85 12.60 7.97 5.93
C SER A 85 12.74 9.37 5.35
N GLU A 86 13.89 9.73 4.76
CA GLU A 86 14.09 11.03 4.12
C GLU A 86 13.13 11.24 2.94
N ILE A 87 13.02 10.22 2.07
CA ILE A 87 12.11 10.27 0.92
C ILE A 87 10.66 10.36 1.39
N LEU A 88 10.27 9.57 2.40
CA LEU A 88 8.91 9.63 2.96
C LEU A 88 8.61 11.03 3.49
N GLY A 89 9.50 11.60 4.32
CA GLY A 89 9.32 12.95 4.86
C GLY A 89 9.21 14.01 3.76
N LYS A 90 10.03 13.92 2.71
CA LYS A 90 9.97 14.82 1.55
C LYS A 90 8.64 14.74 0.81
N VAL A 91 8.12 13.54 0.57
CA VAL A 91 6.82 13.33 -0.09
C VAL A 91 5.69 13.87 0.78
N LEU A 92 5.67 13.50 2.06
CA LEU A 92 4.63 13.90 3.00
C LEU A 92 4.59 15.41 3.26
N ALA A 93 5.72 16.10 3.17
CA ALA A 93 5.78 17.56 3.30
C ALA A 93 4.92 18.31 2.26
N LYS A 94 4.58 17.69 1.12
CA LYS A 94 3.67 18.27 0.12
C LYS A 94 2.24 18.41 0.67
N TYR A 95 1.85 17.52 1.58
CA TYR A 95 0.47 17.37 2.07
C TYR A 95 0.32 17.83 3.52
N ASN A 96 1.40 17.81 4.31
CA ASN A 96 1.33 18.11 5.73
C ASN A 96 0.89 19.57 5.99
N PHE A 97 -0.07 19.73 6.91
CA PHE A 97 -0.72 21.00 7.24
C PHE A 97 -1.36 21.70 6.04
N LYS A 98 -1.92 20.94 5.09
CA LYS A 98 -2.64 21.47 3.92
C LYS A 98 -4.12 21.12 3.93
N ASN A 99 -4.88 21.94 3.21
CA ASN A 99 -6.22 21.61 2.79
C ASN A 99 -6.16 20.85 1.45
N LEU A 100 -6.57 19.59 1.43
CA LEU A 100 -6.48 18.76 0.24
C LEU A 100 -7.48 19.19 -0.84
N ASP A 101 -8.56 19.87 -0.49
CA ASP A 101 -9.52 20.42 -1.45
C ASP A 101 -8.87 21.47 -2.36
N GLU A 102 -7.82 22.15 -1.90
CA GLU A 102 -7.05 23.12 -2.69
C GLU A 102 -6.03 22.44 -3.62
N LEU A 103 -5.54 21.26 -3.23
CA LEU A 103 -4.56 20.49 -3.99
C LEU A 103 -5.24 19.60 -5.05
N PHE A 104 -6.46 19.14 -4.76
CA PHE A 104 -7.25 18.21 -5.55
C PHE A 104 -8.70 18.72 -5.71
N PRO A 105 -8.91 19.83 -6.44
CA PRO A 105 -10.22 20.49 -6.51
C PRO A 105 -11.31 19.65 -7.19
N ASP A 106 -10.92 18.68 -8.01
CA ASP A 106 -11.82 17.86 -8.82
C ASP A 106 -12.00 16.43 -8.29
N ASP A 107 -11.33 16.05 -7.19
CA ASP A 107 -11.29 14.69 -6.66
C ASP A 107 -11.70 14.60 -5.18
N ASN A 108 -12.45 13.57 -4.82
CA ASN A 108 -12.64 13.21 -3.42
C ASN A 108 -11.36 12.58 -2.87
N THR A 109 -10.73 13.24 -1.91
CA THR A 109 -9.44 12.83 -1.32
C THR A 109 -9.61 11.74 -0.25
N THR A 110 -10.31 10.66 -0.60
CA THR A 110 -10.53 9.54 0.32
C THR A 110 -9.21 8.91 0.73
N THR A 111 -9.21 8.17 1.83
CA THR A 111 -8.00 7.55 2.37
C THR A 111 -7.38 6.57 1.36
N GLU A 112 -8.18 5.85 0.56
CA GLU A 112 -7.72 4.99 -0.55
C GLU A 112 -7.05 5.80 -1.67
N PHE A 113 -7.67 6.90 -2.10
CA PHE A 113 -7.12 7.78 -3.13
C PHE A 113 -5.78 8.35 -2.69
N MET A 114 -5.70 8.85 -1.45
CA MET A 114 -4.47 9.41 -0.90
C MET A 114 -3.36 8.37 -0.73
N CYS A 115 -3.69 7.09 -0.48
CA CYS A 115 -2.69 6.01 -0.53
C CYS A 115 -2.03 5.92 -1.90
N LYS A 116 -2.82 5.98 -2.98
CA LYS A 116 -2.29 5.94 -4.35
C LYS A 116 -1.47 7.19 -4.69
N VAL A 117 -1.96 8.37 -4.33
CA VAL A 117 -1.23 9.63 -4.56
C VAL A 117 0.16 9.60 -3.90
N ILE A 118 0.22 9.20 -2.63
CA ILE A 118 1.49 9.08 -1.90
C ILE A 118 2.35 7.97 -2.50
N PHE A 119 1.76 6.84 -2.91
CA PHE A 119 2.49 5.80 -3.63
C PHE A 119 3.14 6.32 -4.92
N ASP A 120 2.40 7.05 -5.75
CA ASP A 120 2.88 7.55 -7.04
C ASP A 120 4.05 8.54 -6.84
N ASP A 121 3.94 9.40 -5.83
CA ASP A 121 5.01 10.31 -5.42
C ASP A 121 6.25 9.60 -4.86
N MET A 122 6.05 8.60 -4.00
CA MET A 122 7.14 7.77 -3.49
C MET A 122 7.84 7.03 -4.63
N SER A 123 7.06 6.48 -5.57
CA SER A 123 7.57 5.76 -6.75
C SER A 123 8.46 6.65 -7.61
N ALA A 124 8.05 7.90 -7.83
CA ALA A 124 8.84 8.87 -8.57
C ALA A 124 10.18 9.19 -7.88
N GLU A 125 10.19 9.38 -6.55
CA GLU A 125 11.41 9.64 -5.79
C GLU A 125 12.33 8.42 -5.68
N LEU A 126 11.76 7.21 -5.71
CA LEU A 126 12.47 5.93 -5.63
C LEU A 126 12.98 5.43 -6.99
N ALA A 127 12.65 6.12 -8.09
CA ALA A 127 13.10 5.75 -9.43
C ALA A 127 14.62 5.53 -9.45
N ASN A 128 15.03 4.31 -9.84
CA ASN A 128 16.42 3.82 -9.85
C ASN A 128 17.12 3.65 -8.49
N LYS A 129 16.47 3.97 -7.36
CA LYS A 129 17.02 3.79 -6.00
C LYS A 129 16.58 2.48 -5.36
N PHE A 130 15.42 1.97 -5.76
CA PHE A 130 14.87 0.72 -5.24
C PHE A 130 14.17 -0.06 -6.35
N LYS A 131 14.23 -1.40 -6.30
CA LYS A 131 13.52 -2.31 -7.21
C LYS A 131 12.77 -3.32 -6.36
N GLY A 132 11.46 -3.43 -6.57
CA GLY A 132 10.62 -4.27 -5.74
C GLY A 132 9.16 -3.87 -5.84
N SER A 133 8.46 -3.94 -4.73
CA SER A 133 7.11 -3.37 -4.60
C SER A 133 7.02 -2.48 -3.38
N LEU A 134 6.07 -1.56 -3.42
CA LEU A 134 5.78 -0.62 -2.36
C LEU A 134 4.33 -0.81 -1.93
N SER A 135 4.07 -0.74 -0.63
CA SER A 135 2.73 -0.65 -0.05
C SER A 135 2.66 0.61 0.79
N VAL A 136 1.70 1.47 0.50
CA VAL A 136 1.41 2.68 1.26
C VAL A 136 0.08 2.48 1.97
N LYS A 137 0.08 2.62 3.29
CA LYS A 137 -1.10 2.46 4.14
C LYS A 137 -1.31 3.69 4.99
N LEU A 138 -2.51 4.27 4.89
CA LEU A 138 -2.91 5.45 5.66
C LEU A 138 -3.93 5.04 6.71
N TRP A 139 -3.63 5.35 7.97
CA TRP A 139 -4.56 5.28 9.08
C TRP A 139 -5.13 6.67 9.31
N GLU A 140 -6.40 6.88 8.94
CA GLU A 140 -7.09 8.15 9.23
C GLU A 140 -7.46 8.27 10.71
N SER A 141 -7.59 7.11 11.38
CA SER A 141 -7.86 6.99 12.80
C SER A 141 -7.37 5.63 13.32
N HIS A 142 -7.57 5.38 14.61
CA HIS A 142 -7.34 4.06 15.21
C HIS A 142 -8.36 3.00 14.76
N LYS A 143 -9.44 3.39 14.06
CA LYS A 143 -10.53 2.48 13.67
C LYS A 143 -10.51 2.13 12.18
N ALA A 144 -9.99 3.02 11.35
CA ALA A 144 -10.11 2.93 9.90
C ALA A 144 -8.79 3.27 9.22
N TRP A 145 -8.50 2.53 8.16
CA TRP A 145 -7.31 2.67 7.35
C TRP A 145 -7.59 2.14 5.94
N ALA A 146 -6.78 2.60 4.98
CA ALA A 146 -6.73 2.05 3.64
C ALA A 146 -5.28 1.79 3.23
N SER A 147 -5.09 1.06 2.14
CA SER A 147 -3.77 0.83 1.57
C SER A 147 -3.81 0.70 0.06
N TYR A 148 -2.74 1.14 -0.60
CA TYR A 148 -2.47 0.87 -2.01
C TYR A 148 -1.09 0.21 -2.15
N GLN A 149 -1.01 -0.82 -2.98
CA GLN A 149 0.22 -1.58 -3.19
C GLN A 149 0.40 -1.90 -4.67
N ASP A 150 1.59 -1.65 -5.20
CA ASP A 150 1.98 -2.07 -6.55
C ASP A 150 3.51 -2.26 -6.65
N LYS A 151 3.98 -2.76 -7.79
CA LYS A 151 5.39 -2.86 -8.15
C LYS A 151 5.97 -1.51 -8.55
N LEU A 152 7.27 -1.35 -8.29
CA LEU A 152 8.11 -0.21 -8.72
C LEU A 152 8.98 -0.57 -9.92
#